data_AF-A0A6M5UDA1-F1
#
_entry.id   AF-A0A6M5UDA1-F1
#
_cell.length_a   1.000
_cell.length_b   1.000
_cell.length_c   1.000
_cell.angle_alpha   90.00
_cell.angle_beta   90.00
_cell.angle_gamma   90.00
#
_symmetry.space_group_name_H-M   'P 1'
#
loop_
_entity.id
_entity.type
_entity.pdbx_description
1 polymer ?
#
loop_
_entity_poly.entity_id
_entity_poly.type
_entity_poly.pdbx_seq_one_letter_code
_entity_poly.pdbx_strand_id
1 'polypeptide(L)'
;MTTQTETANRPDDGLIELTGPELLVLLSLNEGPAATRTRENLRLPDVPADSPLLAAGLSSLVVRRLARVEGEVLAPVGNVVPLTRILTTATEWVEAAAIADERTNAALLVGAQGGAVVLEPRPFGIWHVRPLQMGDALADAASRFVRAAFAQLPGRPFGGSIKVVDASGARTAAVRVEGDGTWEMTSGPAGDEPAPSPITPDPTFGVLATAVA
;
A
#
# COMPACT_ATOMS: atom_id res chain seq x y z
N MET A 1 43.77 -9.78 -1.06
CA MET A 1 43.17 -8.46 -1.34
C MET A 1 42.14 -8.72 -2.42
N THR A 2 40.90 -9.01 -1.99
CA THR A 2 39.85 -9.53 -2.88
C THR A 2 38.94 -8.37 -3.20
N THR A 3 38.99 -7.92 -4.45
CA THR A 3 38.15 -6.84 -4.97
C THR A 3 36.69 -7.28 -4.86
N GLN A 4 35.96 -6.71 -3.89
CA GLN A 4 34.50 -6.76 -3.91
C GLN A 4 34.05 -5.99 -5.14
N THR A 5 33.48 -6.72 -6.10
CA THR A 5 32.74 -6.14 -7.20
C THR A 5 31.59 -5.36 -6.60
N GLU A 6 31.75 -4.04 -6.57
CA GLU A 6 30.71 -3.06 -6.33
C GLU A 6 29.59 -3.35 -7.34
N THR A 7 28.51 -3.99 -6.85
CA THR A 7 27.32 -4.25 -7.64
C THR A 7 26.72 -2.89 -7.97
N ALA A 8 27.07 -2.37 -9.14
CA ALA A 8 26.60 -1.10 -9.66
C ALA A 8 25.08 -1.01 -9.49
N ASN A 9 24.68 -0.03 -8.69
CA ASN A 9 23.32 0.40 -8.42
C ASN A 9 22.53 0.48 -9.75
N ARG A 10 21.64 -0.49 -9.99
CA ARG A 10 20.64 -0.40 -11.06
C ARG A 10 19.76 0.83 -10.73
N PRO A 11 19.38 1.68 -11.69
CA PRO A 11 18.45 2.77 -11.40
C PRO A 11 17.18 2.16 -10.83
N ASP A 12 16.88 2.47 -9.56
CA ASP A 12 15.75 1.92 -8.84
C ASP A 12 14.45 2.36 -9.53
N ASP A 13 13.54 1.42 -9.79
CA ASP A 13 12.33 1.51 -10.65
C ASP A 13 11.23 2.47 -10.11
N GLY A 14 11.60 3.65 -9.61
CA GLY A 14 10.68 4.60 -8.99
C GLY A 14 10.30 4.26 -7.55
N LEU A 15 11.07 3.38 -6.87
CA LEU A 15 10.94 3.11 -5.44
C LEU A 15 11.26 4.38 -4.62
N ILE A 16 10.39 4.69 -3.67
CA ILE A 16 10.58 5.73 -2.66
C ILE A 16 10.47 5.07 -1.28
N GLU A 17 11.51 5.17 -0.48
CA GLU A 17 11.48 4.72 0.91
C GLU A 17 11.12 5.88 1.84
N LEU A 18 10.02 5.75 2.57
CA LEU A 18 9.54 6.76 3.51
C LEU A 18 9.34 6.16 4.90
N THR A 19 9.55 6.96 5.92
CA THR A 19 9.20 6.61 7.29
C THR A 19 7.78 7.08 7.64
N GLY A 20 7.17 6.50 8.67
CA GLY A 20 5.89 6.97 9.20
C GLY A 20 5.85 8.48 9.49
N PRO A 21 6.85 9.08 10.16
CA PRO A 21 6.94 10.52 10.35
C PRO A 21 7.00 11.34 9.05
N GLU A 22 7.74 10.88 8.04
CA GLU A 22 7.77 11.56 6.73
C GLU A 22 6.39 11.49 6.05
N LEU A 23 5.70 10.35 6.09
CA LEU A 23 4.34 10.22 5.59
C LEU A 23 3.35 11.15 6.32
N LEU A 24 3.47 11.28 7.65
CA LEU A 24 2.65 12.21 8.43
C LEU A 24 2.83 13.65 7.95
N VAL A 25 4.08 14.06 7.70
CA VAL A 25 4.37 15.41 7.16
C VAL A 25 3.82 15.58 5.75
N LEU A 26 3.96 14.59 4.85
CA LEU A 26 3.40 14.70 3.51
C LEU A 26 1.87 14.79 3.54
N LEU A 27 1.20 14.07 4.45
CA LEU A 27 -0.24 14.11 4.61
C LEU A 27 -0.74 15.44 5.18
N SER A 28 0.08 16.15 5.99
CA SER A 28 -0.28 17.47 6.53
C SER A 28 -0.14 18.63 5.53
N LEU A 29 0.47 18.40 4.36
CA LEU A 29 0.65 19.45 3.35
C LEU A 29 -0.63 19.84 2.62
N ASN A 30 -1.64 18.97 2.66
CA ASN A 30 -2.97 19.24 2.13
C ASN A 30 -3.99 18.48 2.97
N GLU A 31 -4.33 19.06 4.12
CA GLU A 31 -5.26 18.47 5.08
C GLU A 31 -6.67 18.36 4.49
N GLY A 32 -7.36 17.29 4.88
CA GLY A 32 -8.74 17.05 4.45
C GLY A 32 -9.14 15.59 4.63
N PRO A 33 -10.40 15.24 4.27
CA PRO A 33 -10.94 13.90 4.50
C PRO A 33 -10.10 12.78 3.85
N ALA A 34 -9.56 13.02 2.66
CA ALA A 34 -8.71 12.05 1.97
C ALA A 34 -7.36 11.84 2.69
N ALA A 35 -6.69 12.92 3.11
CA ALA A 35 -5.45 12.81 3.90
C ALA A 35 -5.67 12.08 5.22
N THR A 36 -6.76 12.40 5.94
CA THR A 36 -7.16 11.71 7.18
C THR A 36 -7.40 10.22 6.94
N ARG A 37 -8.17 9.88 5.90
CA ARG A 37 -8.44 8.47 5.57
C ARG A 37 -7.18 7.73 5.14
N THR A 38 -6.30 8.35 4.38
CA THR A 38 -5.00 7.75 4.02
C THR A 38 -4.15 7.49 5.28
N ARG A 39 -4.08 8.44 6.22
CA ARG A 39 -3.40 8.27 7.52
C ARG A 39 -3.95 7.07 8.28
N GLU A 40 -5.27 6.93 8.35
CA GLU A 40 -5.96 5.84 9.06
C GLU A 40 -5.70 4.48 8.42
N ASN A 41 -5.75 4.38 7.09
CA ASN A 41 -5.45 3.14 6.37
C ASN A 41 -3.97 2.72 6.52
N LEU A 42 -3.06 3.69 6.61
CA LEU A 42 -1.65 3.45 6.94
C LEU A 42 -1.41 3.14 8.42
N ARG A 43 -2.46 3.20 9.25
CA ARG A 43 -2.42 3.04 10.71
C ARG A 43 -1.41 3.99 11.38
N LEU A 44 -1.24 5.18 10.82
CA LEU A 44 -0.36 6.21 11.38
C LEU A 44 -1.10 6.95 12.50
N PRO A 45 -0.41 7.32 13.60
CA PRO A 45 -1.04 8.01 14.72
C PRO A 45 -1.55 9.39 14.29
N ASP A 46 -2.63 9.84 14.91
CA ASP A 46 -3.01 11.25 14.86
C ASP A 46 -2.08 12.04 15.78
N VAL A 47 -1.51 13.13 15.27
CA VAL A 47 -0.47 13.90 15.98
C VAL A 47 -0.77 15.40 15.91
N PRO A 48 -0.55 16.15 17.00
CA PRO A 48 -0.71 17.60 16.97
C PRO A 48 0.37 18.23 16.09
N ALA A 49 0.10 19.43 15.57
CA ALA A 49 0.99 20.13 14.64
C ALA A 49 2.38 20.44 15.21
N ASP A 50 2.51 20.60 16.52
CA ASP A 50 3.77 20.84 17.25
C ASP A 50 4.47 19.54 17.70
N SER A 51 3.98 18.38 17.24
CA SER A 51 4.55 17.08 17.60
C SER A 51 6.02 16.96 17.18
N PRO A 52 6.91 16.50 18.08
CA PRO A 52 8.29 16.16 17.73
C PRO A 52 8.40 15.14 16.59
N LEU A 53 7.38 14.29 16.37
CA LEU A 53 7.36 13.35 15.26
C LEU A 53 7.25 14.07 13.91
N LEU A 54 6.43 15.12 13.80
CA LEU A 54 6.34 15.92 12.56
C LEU A 54 7.65 16.67 12.30
N ALA A 55 8.26 17.25 13.35
CA ALA A 55 9.57 17.90 13.22
C ALA A 55 10.67 16.93 12.75
N ALA A 56 10.66 15.70 13.26
CA ALA A 56 11.59 14.64 12.81
C ALA A 56 11.34 14.25 11.35
N GLY A 57 10.07 14.05 10.95
CA GLY A 57 9.70 13.76 9.55
C GLY A 57 10.12 14.86 8.59
N LEU A 58 9.89 16.12 8.95
CA LEU A 58 10.26 17.28 8.13
C LEU A 58 11.78 17.34 7.97
N SER A 59 12.51 17.23 9.07
CA SER A 59 13.98 17.24 9.05
C SER A 59 14.54 16.14 8.16
N SER A 60 13.96 14.93 8.24
CA SER A 60 14.35 13.80 7.40
C SER A 60 14.09 14.08 5.91
N LEU A 61 12.90 14.57 5.55
CA LEU A 61 12.56 14.92 4.16
C LEU A 61 13.54 15.96 3.58
N VAL A 62 13.90 16.99 4.37
CA VAL A 62 14.82 18.04 3.93
C VAL A 62 16.24 17.52 3.76
N VAL A 63 16.77 16.80 4.75
CA VAL A 63 18.14 16.25 4.70
C VAL A 63 18.29 15.25 3.54
N ARG A 64 17.26 14.44 3.29
CA ARG A 64 17.20 13.48 2.18
C ARG A 64 16.86 14.12 0.83
N ARG A 65 16.66 15.44 0.78
CA ARG A 65 16.32 16.21 -0.42
C ARG A 65 15.04 15.72 -1.10
N LEU A 66 14.09 15.27 -0.29
CA LEU A 66 12.72 14.88 -0.67
C LEU A 66 11.71 16.02 -0.47
N ALA A 67 12.09 17.04 0.30
CA ALA A 67 11.42 18.32 0.36
C ALA A 67 12.44 19.47 0.45
N ARG A 68 11.98 20.70 0.19
CA ARG A 68 12.70 21.95 0.44
C ARG A 68 11.86 22.88 1.30
N VAL A 69 12.52 23.72 2.07
CA VAL A 69 11.87 24.79 2.82
C VAL A 69 12.11 26.10 2.08
N GLU A 70 11.03 26.77 1.71
CA GLU A 70 11.02 28.08 1.05
C GLU A 70 10.31 29.07 1.97
N GLY A 71 11.08 29.87 2.72
CA GLY A 71 10.54 30.68 3.81
C GLY A 71 9.99 29.80 4.93
N GLU A 72 8.69 29.88 5.20
CA GLU A 72 7.99 29.04 6.19
C GLU A 72 7.21 27.88 5.53
N VAL A 73 7.33 27.69 4.22
CA VAL A 73 6.58 26.68 3.46
C VAL A 73 7.48 25.47 3.17
N LEU A 74 7.00 24.28 3.51
CA LEU A 74 7.61 23.02 3.08
C LEU A 74 7.02 22.60 1.73
N ALA A 75 7.88 22.42 0.73
CA ALA A 75 7.51 21.98 -0.60
C ALA A 75 8.17 20.61 -0.92
N PRO A 76 7.39 19.55 -1.23
CA PRO A 76 7.93 18.30 -1.73
C PRO A 76 8.72 18.51 -3.03
N VAL A 77 9.68 17.63 -3.31
CA VAL A 77 10.46 17.69 -4.55
C VAL A 77 10.54 16.34 -5.26
N GLY A 78 10.78 16.38 -6.57
CA GLY A 78 10.97 15.19 -7.38
C GLY A 78 9.74 14.27 -7.40
N ASN A 79 9.98 12.97 -7.25
CA ASN A 79 8.95 11.93 -7.26
C ASN A 79 8.02 11.95 -6.03
N VAL A 80 8.35 12.72 -4.99
CA VAL A 80 7.48 12.89 -3.82
C VAL A 80 6.34 13.87 -4.09
N VAL A 81 6.47 14.79 -5.04
CA VAL A 81 5.40 15.73 -5.43
C VAL A 81 4.11 15.01 -5.88
N PRO A 82 4.14 14.13 -6.90
CA PRO A 82 2.93 13.42 -7.31
C PRO A 82 2.44 12.46 -6.22
N LEU A 83 3.33 11.86 -5.43
CA LEU A 83 2.96 11.02 -4.29
C LEU A 83 2.14 11.80 -3.26
N THR A 84 2.62 12.95 -2.79
CA THR A 84 1.90 13.81 -1.84
C THR A 84 0.51 14.17 -2.33
N ARG A 85 0.39 14.51 -3.62
CA ARG A 85 -0.92 14.80 -4.22
C ARG A 85 -1.83 13.57 -4.19
N ILE A 86 -1.34 12.39 -4.57
CA ILE A 86 -2.15 11.16 -4.56
C ILE A 86 -2.63 10.85 -3.13
N LEU A 87 -1.74 10.89 -2.15
CA LEU A 87 -2.09 10.55 -0.76
C LEU A 87 -3.12 11.51 -0.14
N THR A 88 -3.07 12.79 -0.49
CA THR A 88 -3.94 13.83 0.08
C THR A 88 -5.22 14.10 -0.72
N THR A 89 -5.34 13.55 -1.93
CA THR A 89 -6.53 13.71 -2.80
C THR A 89 -7.16 12.39 -3.21
N ALA A 90 -6.75 11.30 -2.57
CA ALA A 90 -7.23 9.95 -2.84
C ALA A 90 -8.76 9.83 -2.77
N THR A 91 -9.31 9.02 -3.67
CA THR A 91 -10.73 8.69 -3.74
C THR A 91 -10.99 7.19 -3.56
N GLU A 92 -9.94 6.38 -3.64
CA GLU A 92 -10.00 4.92 -3.54
C GLU A 92 -8.78 4.39 -2.77
N TRP A 93 -9.03 3.45 -1.85
CA TRP A 93 -8.02 2.75 -1.06
C TRP A 93 -8.27 1.25 -1.17
N VAL A 94 -7.24 0.48 -1.50
CA VAL A 94 -7.31 -0.99 -1.56
C VAL A 94 -6.24 -1.59 -0.66
N GLU A 95 -6.67 -2.20 0.44
CA GLU A 95 -5.80 -3.03 1.27
C GLU A 95 -5.67 -4.40 0.60
N ALA A 96 -4.44 -4.88 0.42
CA ALA A 96 -4.16 -6.23 -0.08
C ALA A 96 -3.31 -6.96 0.95
N ALA A 97 -3.67 -8.20 1.28
CA ALA A 97 -2.93 -9.03 2.23
C ALA A 97 -2.80 -10.46 1.73
N ALA A 98 -1.69 -11.09 2.10
CA ALA A 98 -1.44 -12.50 1.86
C ALA A 98 -0.73 -13.11 3.07
N ILE A 99 -1.16 -14.29 3.48
CA ILE A 99 -0.67 -14.98 4.67
C ILE A 99 -0.44 -16.45 4.32
N ALA A 100 0.71 -16.98 4.72
CA ALA A 100 0.99 -18.41 4.71
C ALA A 100 2.00 -18.72 5.82
N ASP A 101 1.72 -19.75 6.62
CA ASP A 101 2.41 -20.03 7.87
C ASP A 101 2.41 -18.78 8.80
N GLU A 102 3.59 -18.36 9.27
CA GLU A 102 3.79 -17.13 10.07
C GLU A 102 4.17 -15.91 9.21
N ARG A 103 4.17 -16.04 7.88
CA ARG A 103 4.57 -14.94 6.97
C ARG A 103 3.35 -14.19 6.47
N THR A 104 3.44 -12.87 6.56
CA THR A 104 2.42 -11.94 6.08
C THR A 104 3.05 -10.93 5.12
N ASN A 105 2.44 -10.81 3.95
CA ASN A 105 2.69 -9.72 3.01
C ASN A 105 1.45 -8.82 3.01
N ALA A 106 1.65 -7.51 3.11
CA ALA A 106 0.57 -6.54 3.07
C ALA A 106 0.96 -5.36 2.18
N ALA A 107 -0.04 -4.71 1.59
CA ALA A 107 0.12 -3.47 0.85
C ALA A 107 -1.14 -2.61 0.98
N LEU A 108 -0.95 -1.30 0.94
CA LEU A 108 -2.03 -0.33 0.72
C LEU A 108 -1.85 0.27 -0.67
N LEU A 109 -2.84 0.10 -1.53
CA LEU A 109 -2.91 0.78 -2.81
C LEU A 109 -3.80 2.01 -2.66
N VAL A 110 -3.35 3.16 -3.18
CA VAL A 110 -4.05 4.43 -3.04
C VAL A 110 -4.21 5.07 -4.41
N GLY A 111 -5.45 5.42 -4.76
CA GLY A 111 -5.83 5.92 -6.07
C GLY A 111 -6.42 7.32 -5.97
N ALA A 112 -5.97 8.21 -6.85
CA ALA A 112 -6.47 9.57 -6.99
C ALA A 112 -6.61 9.95 -8.46
N GLN A 113 -7.23 11.11 -8.73
CA GLN A 113 -7.24 11.65 -10.08
C GLN A 113 -5.79 11.93 -10.54
N GLY A 114 -5.35 11.24 -11.59
CA GLY A 114 -4.03 11.44 -12.18
C GLY A 114 -2.91 10.53 -11.65
N GLY A 115 -3.23 9.50 -10.85
CA GLY A 115 -2.27 8.44 -10.53
C GLY A 115 -2.67 7.55 -9.37
N ALA A 116 -1.93 6.45 -9.22
CA ALA A 116 -2.06 5.54 -8.09
C ALA A 116 -0.68 5.08 -7.62
N VAL A 117 -0.60 4.69 -6.35
CA VAL A 117 0.62 4.19 -5.72
C VAL A 117 0.32 2.93 -4.91
N VAL A 118 1.33 2.09 -4.73
CA VAL A 118 1.32 1.01 -3.75
C VAL A 118 2.32 1.33 -2.64
N LEU A 119 1.90 1.14 -1.39
CA LEU A 119 2.69 1.31 -0.18
C LEU A 119 2.80 -0.03 0.54
N GLU A 120 4.01 -0.58 0.63
CA GLU A 120 4.30 -1.83 1.31
C GLU A 120 5.00 -1.53 2.65
N PRO A 121 4.44 -1.93 3.80
CA PRO A 121 5.08 -1.73 5.09
C PRO A 121 6.31 -2.63 5.20
N ARG A 122 7.36 -2.10 5.81
CA ARG A 122 8.61 -2.78 6.14
C ARG A 122 8.84 -2.67 7.66
N PRO A 123 9.74 -3.50 8.22
CA PRO A 123 10.15 -3.35 9.61
C PRO A 123 10.58 -1.92 9.95
N PHE A 124 10.48 -1.57 11.23
CA PHE A 124 10.92 -0.27 11.78
C PHE A 124 10.13 0.95 11.27
N GLY A 125 8.89 0.76 10.80
CA GLY A 125 8.03 1.87 10.38
C GLY A 125 8.44 2.50 9.05
N ILE A 126 9.18 1.74 8.23
CA ILE A 126 9.57 2.10 6.87
C ILE A 126 8.46 1.63 5.91
N TRP A 127 8.25 2.38 4.84
CA TRP A 127 7.32 2.09 3.78
C TRP A 127 8.05 2.16 2.45
N HIS A 128 7.91 1.10 1.65
CA HIS A 128 8.30 1.12 0.25
C HIS A 128 7.12 1.62 -0.57
N VAL A 129 7.32 2.68 -1.32
CA VAL A 129 6.28 3.31 -2.14
C VAL A 129 6.67 3.24 -3.60
N ARG A 130 5.75 2.78 -4.45
CA ARG A 130 5.97 2.70 -5.90
C ARG A 130 4.76 3.23 -6.66
N PRO A 131 4.96 3.96 -7.77
CA PRO A 131 3.86 4.31 -8.66
C PRO A 131 3.29 3.05 -9.32
N LEU A 132 1.97 3.00 -9.47
CA LEU A 132 1.30 1.97 -10.26
C LEU A 132 1.19 2.42 -11.72
N GLN A 133 1.01 1.46 -12.62
CA GLN A 133 0.76 1.73 -14.04
C GLN A 133 -0.55 2.52 -14.19
N MET A 134 -0.54 3.56 -15.05
CA MET A 134 -1.76 4.32 -15.30
C MET A 134 -2.81 3.47 -16.02
N GLY A 135 -4.07 3.59 -15.58
CA GLY A 135 -5.22 2.94 -16.20
C GLY A 135 -5.54 1.55 -15.64
N ASP A 136 -4.68 0.95 -14.83
CA ASP A 136 -5.00 -0.28 -14.10
C ASP A 136 -5.97 0.03 -12.96
N ALA A 137 -7.05 -0.75 -12.84
CA ALA A 137 -7.92 -0.70 -11.68
C ALA A 137 -7.14 -1.15 -10.43
N LEU A 138 -7.35 -0.49 -9.29
CA LEU A 138 -6.60 -0.80 -8.06
C LEU A 138 -6.88 -2.22 -7.57
N ALA A 139 -8.11 -2.72 -7.73
CA ALA A 139 -8.46 -4.09 -7.40
C ALA A 139 -7.64 -5.12 -8.20
N ASP A 140 -7.38 -4.87 -9.50
CA ASP A 140 -6.54 -5.75 -10.33
C ASP A 140 -5.07 -5.69 -9.88
N ALA A 141 -4.57 -4.50 -9.55
CA ALA A 141 -3.24 -4.35 -8.99
C ALA A 141 -3.09 -5.09 -7.64
N ALA A 142 -4.10 -5.01 -6.77
CA ALA A 142 -4.14 -5.73 -5.50
C ALA A 142 -4.21 -7.26 -5.70
N SER A 143 -4.99 -7.73 -6.66
CA SER A 143 -5.03 -9.15 -7.06
C SER A 143 -3.65 -9.65 -7.53
N ARG A 144 -2.94 -8.87 -8.36
CA ARG A 144 -1.56 -9.20 -8.77
C ARG A 144 -0.58 -9.22 -7.59
N PHE A 145 -0.77 -8.35 -6.60
CA PHE A 145 0.02 -8.39 -5.35
C PHE A 145 -0.20 -9.72 -4.60
N VAL A 146 -1.46 -10.14 -4.41
CA VAL A 146 -1.79 -11.43 -3.77
C VAL A 146 -1.20 -12.61 -4.54
N ARG A 147 -1.33 -12.60 -5.87
CA ARG A 147 -0.71 -13.62 -6.75
C ARG A 147 0.81 -13.68 -6.58
N ALA A 148 1.49 -12.54 -6.53
CA ALA A 148 2.93 -12.49 -6.33
C ALA A 148 3.33 -13.07 -4.96
N ALA A 149 2.57 -12.77 -3.91
CA ALA A 149 2.78 -13.35 -2.58
C ALA A 149 2.54 -14.87 -2.59
N PHE A 150 1.49 -15.37 -3.24
CA PHE A 150 1.23 -16.81 -3.37
C PHE A 150 2.39 -17.57 -4.02
N ALA A 151 3.04 -16.97 -5.03
CA ALA A 151 4.20 -17.56 -5.68
C ALA A 151 5.46 -17.57 -4.80
N GLN A 152 5.59 -16.62 -3.86
CA GLN A 152 6.75 -16.46 -2.98
C GLN A 152 6.60 -17.18 -1.62
N LEU A 153 5.36 -17.43 -1.19
CA LEU A 153 5.04 -18.08 0.07
C LEU A 153 4.67 -19.56 -0.17
N PRO A 154 5.60 -20.51 0.03
CA PRO A 154 5.33 -21.94 -0.19
C PRO A 154 4.40 -22.58 0.83
N GLY A 155 4.15 -21.92 1.97
CA GLY A 155 3.32 -22.44 3.07
C GLY A 155 1.87 -22.67 2.70
N ARG A 156 1.23 -23.67 3.31
CA ARG A 156 -0.20 -23.95 3.18
C ARG A 156 -0.82 -24.25 4.56
N PRO A 157 -2.05 -23.80 4.83
CA PRO A 157 -2.95 -23.07 3.94
C PRO A 157 -2.44 -21.66 3.60
N PHE A 158 -2.80 -21.18 2.42
CA PHE A 158 -2.55 -19.80 2.00
C PHE A 158 -3.86 -19.01 2.06
N GLY A 159 -3.81 -17.81 2.61
CA GLY A 159 -4.89 -16.84 2.56
C GLY A 159 -4.48 -15.62 1.74
N GLY A 160 -5.35 -15.14 0.87
CA GLY A 160 -5.20 -13.87 0.17
C GLY A 160 -6.46 -13.05 0.29
N SER A 161 -6.36 -11.75 0.54
CA SER A 161 -7.53 -10.88 0.64
C SER A 161 -7.28 -9.52 0.03
N ILE A 162 -8.38 -8.90 -0.43
CA ILE A 162 -8.42 -7.50 -0.81
C ILE A 162 -9.64 -6.83 -0.18
N LYS A 163 -9.46 -5.60 0.26
CA LYS A 163 -10.53 -4.75 0.78
C LYS A 163 -10.46 -3.40 0.07
N VAL A 164 -11.53 -3.05 -0.63
CA VAL A 164 -11.70 -1.78 -1.34
C VAL A 164 -12.52 -0.84 -0.48
N VAL A 165 -12.10 0.42 -0.39
CA VAL A 165 -12.86 1.51 0.21
C VAL A 165 -12.88 2.68 -0.76
N ASP A 166 -14.07 3.10 -1.17
CA ASP A 166 -14.27 4.21 -2.10
C ASP A 166 -15.62 4.94 -1.81
N ALA A 167 -16.09 5.75 -2.76
CA ALA A 167 -17.35 6.49 -2.64
C ALA A 167 -18.61 5.60 -2.57
N SER A 168 -18.53 4.36 -3.04
CA SER A 168 -19.63 3.39 -3.03
C SER A 168 -19.62 2.48 -1.80
N GLY A 169 -18.66 2.66 -0.89
CA GLY A 169 -18.59 1.99 0.40
C GLY A 169 -17.35 1.12 0.53
N ALA A 170 -17.42 0.14 1.43
CA ALA A 170 -16.32 -0.79 1.68
C ALA A 170 -16.74 -2.21 1.29
N ARG A 171 -15.90 -2.88 0.50
CA ARG A 171 -16.09 -4.24 -0.02
C ARG A 171 -14.86 -5.08 0.28
N THR A 172 -15.04 -6.37 0.53
CA THR A 172 -13.93 -7.29 0.77
C THR A 172 -14.12 -8.58 0.00
N ALA A 173 -13.01 -9.18 -0.41
CA ALA A 173 -12.95 -10.55 -0.91
C ALA A 173 -11.72 -11.24 -0.31
N ALA A 174 -11.86 -12.50 0.06
CA ALA A 174 -10.77 -13.32 0.54
C ALA A 174 -10.85 -14.72 -0.06
N VAL A 175 -9.69 -15.26 -0.42
CA VAL A 175 -9.51 -16.61 -0.93
C VAL A 175 -8.62 -17.39 0.01
N ARG A 176 -8.92 -18.67 0.16
CA ARG A 176 -8.16 -19.62 0.96
C ARG A 176 -7.80 -20.82 0.09
N VAL A 177 -6.53 -21.16 0.07
CA VAL A 177 -5.99 -22.33 -0.64
C VAL A 177 -5.49 -23.32 0.39
N GLU A 178 -6.17 -24.45 0.49
CA GLU A 178 -5.88 -25.51 1.45
C GLU A 178 -4.63 -26.31 1.09
N GLY A 179 -4.15 -27.12 2.05
CA GLY A 179 -3.01 -28.01 1.85
C GLY A 179 -3.23 -29.08 0.78
N ASP A 180 -4.49 -29.47 0.54
CA ASP A 180 -4.88 -30.40 -0.52
C ASP A 180 -5.12 -29.72 -1.88
N GLY A 181 -4.95 -28.39 -1.95
CA GLY A 181 -5.16 -27.59 -3.15
C GLY A 181 -6.61 -27.18 -3.40
N THR A 182 -7.53 -27.40 -2.45
CA THR A 182 -8.91 -26.88 -2.52
C THR A 182 -8.93 -25.37 -2.34
N TRP A 183 -9.81 -24.69 -3.10
CA TRP A 183 -9.98 -23.24 -3.05
C TRP A 183 -11.36 -22.89 -2.51
N GLU A 184 -11.39 -21.96 -1.56
CA GLU A 184 -12.61 -21.37 -1.04
C GLU A 184 -12.52 -19.85 -1.09
N MET A 185 -13.66 -19.19 -1.22
CA MET A 185 -13.75 -17.74 -1.25
C MET A 185 -14.91 -17.21 -0.40
N THR A 186 -14.67 -16.05 0.21
CA THR A 186 -15.67 -15.18 0.81
C THR A 186 -15.64 -13.82 0.12
N SER A 187 -16.79 -13.18 -0.03
CA SER A 187 -16.87 -11.80 -0.54
C SER A 187 -18.16 -11.13 -0.10
N GLY A 188 -18.11 -9.81 0.07
CA GLY A 188 -19.27 -9.02 0.46
C GLY A 188 -18.91 -7.62 0.96
N PRO A 189 -19.87 -6.91 1.58
CA PRO A 189 -19.59 -5.69 2.33
C PRO A 189 -18.50 -5.91 3.38
N ALA A 190 -17.62 -4.92 3.57
CA ALA A 190 -16.58 -5.03 4.59
C ALA A 190 -17.21 -5.03 6.00
N GLY A 191 -16.81 -6.03 6.80
CA GLY A 191 -17.37 -6.24 8.15
C GLY A 191 -18.40 -7.38 8.20
N ASP A 192 -18.89 -7.84 7.06
CA ASP A 192 -19.70 -9.05 6.98
C ASP A 192 -18.79 -10.30 7.03
N GLU A 193 -19.28 -11.37 7.67
CA GLU A 193 -18.61 -12.66 7.74
C GLU A 193 -19.44 -13.73 6.99
N PRO A 194 -19.51 -13.67 5.64
CA PRO A 194 -20.20 -14.68 4.88
C PRO A 194 -19.49 -16.04 5.00
N ALA A 195 -20.26 -17.12 4.90
CA ALA A 195 -19.70 -18.47 4.88
C ALA A 195 -18.79 -18.65 3.66
N PRO A 196 -17.60 -19.26 3.82
CA PRO A 196 -16.76 -19.64 2.69
C PRO A 196 -17.49 -20.56 1.72
N SER A 197 -17.28 -20.31 0.43
CA SER A 197 -17.84 -21.13 -0.65
C SER A 197 -16.72 -21.72 -1.51
N PRO A 198 -16.79 -23.00 -1.90
CA PRO A 198 -15.81 -23.58 -2.82
C PRO A 198 -15.82 -22.86 -4.17
N ILE A 199 -14.64 -22.63 -4.74
CA ILE A 199 -14.48 -22.03 -6.06
C ILE A 199 -13.57 -22.88 -6.96
N THR A 200 -13.63 -22.63 -8.27
CA THR A 200 -12.64 -23.18 -9.20
C THR A 200 -11.30 -22.50 -8.95
N PRO A 201 -10.17 -23.24 -8.87
CA PRO A 201 -8.85 -22.63 -8.70
C PRO A 201 -8.55 -21.57 -9.76
N ASP A 202 -8.17 -20.38 -9.30
CA ASP A 202 -7.78 -19.27 -10.17
C ASP A 202 -6.34 -18.81 -9.84
N PRO A 203 -5.32 -19.31 -10.56
CA PRO A 203 -3.93 -18.97 -10.30
C PRO A 203 -3.59 -17.50 -10.62
N THR A 204 -4.52 -16.76 -11.25
CA THR A 204 -4.35 -15.33 -11.48
C THR A 204 -4.82 -14.49 -10.29
N PHE A 205 -5.62 -15.06 -9.39
CA PHE A 205 -6.32 -14.39 -8.31
C PHE A 205 -7.29 -13.29 -8.78
N GLY A 206 -7.65 -13.26 -10.07
CA GLY A 206 -8.60 -12.31 -10.65
C GLY A 206 -10.01 -12.42 -10.07
N VAL A 207 -10.36 -13.58 -9.50
CA VAL A 207 -11.58 -13.77 -8.71
C VAL A 207 -11.72 -12.77 -7.58
N LEU A 208 -10.61 -12.35 -6.94
CA LEU A 208 -10.65 -11.34 -5.89
C LEU A 208 -11.08 -9.98 -6.45
N ALA A 209 -10.42 -9.52 -7.53
CA ALA A 209 -10.71 -8.24 -8.16
C ALA A 209 -12.16 -8.19 -8.68
N THR A 210 -12.62 -9.27 -9.31
CA THR A 210 -14.00 -9.41 -9.80
C THR A 210 -15.02 -9.30 -8.67
N ALA A 211 -14.72 -9.86 -7.50
CA ALA A 211 -15.65 -9.89 -6.37
C ALA A 211 -15.81 -8.54 -5.64
N VAL A 212 -14.88 -7.59 -5.84
CA VAL A 212 -14.92 -6.25 -5.21
C VAL A 212 -15.13 -5.11 -6.21
N ALA A 213 -15.27 -5.44 -7.49
CA ALA A 213 -15.53 -4.49 -8.57
C ALA A 213 -16.88 -3.77 -8.41
#